data_AF-A0A6P8YSW9-F1
#
_entry.id   AF-A0A6P8YSW9-F1
#
_cell.length_a   1.000
_cell.length_b   1.000
_cell.length_c   1.000
_cell.angle_alpha   90.00
_cell.angle_beta   90.00
_cell.angle_gamma   90.00
#
_symmetry.space_group_name_H-M   'P 1'
#
loop_
_entity.id
_entity.type
_entity.pdbx_description
1 polymer ?
#
loop_
_entity_poly.entity_id
_entity_poly.type
_entity_poly.pdbx_seq_one_letter_code
_entity_poly.pdbx_strand_id
1 'polypeptide(L)'
;VCSIYPSSIIFLPVFCFGLVWLSVVRDQPALTLSLSLSLSGAPTVVLAARIAVKKAFRLDNFGPRGPLLRSGSHAERQVNKKAGEQIAAVGTSSASKCIRNLYLKNITWALPGDRQKEKAATLERVQQRGVLRLTKVQCHRDPSWVLDVLHAAAPTLEAASFEFVGEEHLQALHAMPRLRRLELTFTSEHDPVLPALQHSGGLKWLRVQAIPPRTLVSLLRAHSASLDELWLHVSAPRLPEDPLKALLPSKWDDLAGLLAHCGLRVSRLVLWRDYHMPTCPEQVSPLRRLLPDTLVQCNTCDSVAWETF
;
A
#
# COMPACT_ATOMS: atom_id res chain seq x y z
N VAL A 1 -64.39 25.65 32.96
CA VAL A 1 -64.53 24.44 32.12
C VAL A 1 -63.15 24.13 31.54
N CYS A 2 -62.42 23.26 32.22
CA CYS A 2 -61.11 22.77 31.78
C CYS A 2 -61.32 21.77 30.65
N SER A 3 -60.61 21.91 29.54
CA SER A 3 -60.54 20.89 28.50
C SER A 3 -59.11 20.35 28.43
N ILE A 4 -58.99 19.11 28.86
CA ILE A 4 -57.81 18.26 28.90
C ILE A 4 -57.83 17.46 27.59
N TYR A 5 -56.76 17.52 26.79
CA TYR A 5 -56.53 16.57 25.69
C TYR A 5 -55.36 15.64 26.06
N PRO A 6 -55.41 14.36 25.65
CA PRO A 6 -54.66 13.29 26.29
C PRO A 6 -53.25 13.12 25.73
N SER A 7 -52.34 12.79 26.65
CA SER A 7 -50.97 12.34 26.40
C SER A 7 -50.95 11.07 25.56
N SER A 8 -50.23 11.08 24.45
CA SER A 8 -49.88 9.87 23.71
C SER A 8 -48.78 9.12 24.48
N ILE A 9 -49.13 7.94 25.02
CA ILE A 9 -48.17 6.98 25.58
C ILE A 9 -47.61 6.17 24.40
N ILE A 10 -46.35 6.41 24.06
CA ILE A 10 -45.60 5.56 23.13
C ILE A 10 -45.00 4.42 23.96
N PHE A 11 -45.45 3.19 23.72
CA PHE A 11 -44.76 1.99 24.19
C PHE A 11 -43.47 1.83 23.37
N LEU A 12 -42.32 2.06 24.00
CA LEU A 12 -41.04 1.59 23.50
C LEU A 12 -40.91 0.10 23.85
N PRO A 13 -40.54 -0.78 22.90
CA PRO A 13 -40.11 -2.12 23.25
C PRO A 13 -38.81 -2.02 24.06
N VAL A 14 -38.83 -2.56 25.28
CA VAL A 14 -37.62 -2.79 26.08
C VAL A 14 -36.78 -3.84 25.33
N PHE A 15 -35.83 -3.38 24.53
CA PHE A 15 -34.77 -4.23 24.00
C PHE A 15 -33.80 -4.53 25.14
N CYS A 16 -33.90 -5.73 25.72
CA CYS A 16 -32.87 -6.29 26.58
C CYS A 16 -31.59 -6.48 25.75
N PHE A 17 -30.63 -5.55 25.86
CA PHE A 17 -29.28 -5.74 25.37
C PHE A 17 -28.58 -6.82 26.21
N GLY A 18 -28.59 -8.07 25.72
CA GLY A 18 -27.66 -9.09 26.18
C GLY A 18 -26.28 -8.84 25.57
N LEU A 19 -25.29 -8.52 26.39
CA LEU A 19 -23.89 -8.47 25.95
C LEU A 19 -23.40 -9.90 25.69
N VAL A 20 -23.08 -10.23 24.44
CA VAL A 20 -22.44 -11.49 24.09
C VAL A 20 -20.93 -11.30 24.20
N TRP A 21 -20.29 -11.98 25.15
CA TRP A 21 -18.84 -12.07 25.25
C TRP A 21 -18.35 -13.33 24.54
N LEU A 22 -17.49 -13.16 23.54
CA LEU A 22 -16.74 -14.25 22.91
C LEU A 22 -15.32 -14.27 23.46
N SER A 23 -15.03 -15.26 24.29
CA SER A 23 -13.67 -15.52 24.78
C SER A 23 -13.07 -16.70 24.01
N VAL A 24 -11.95 -16.46 23.33
CA VAL A 24 -11.18 -17.52 22.65
C VAL A 24 -10.02 -17.92 23.56
N VAL A 25 -10.13 -19.07 24.21
CA VAL A 25 -9.04 -19.63 25.03
C VAL A 25 -8.11 -20.41 24.11
N ARG A 26 -6.89 -19.90 23.94
CA ARG A 26 -5.94 -20.35 22.93
C ARG A 26 -4.85 -21.21 23.59
N ASP A 27 -5.23 -22.38 24.13
CA ASP A 27 -4.23 -23.28 24.72
C ASP A 27 -4.54 -24.78 24.61
N GLN A 28 -5.29 -25.19 23.57
CA GLN A 28 -5.56 -26.60 23.26
C GLN A 28 -5.56 -26.81 21.73
N PRO A 29 -5.20 -28.03 21.23
CA PRO A 29 -5.17 -28.34 19.79
C PRO A 29 -6.56 -28.40 19.13
N ALA A 30 -7.64 -28.14 19.88
CA ALA A 30 -9.00 -28.04 19.38
C ALA A 30 -9.62 -26.69 19.79
N LEU A 31 -10.03 -25.88 18.80
CA LEU A 31 -10.78 -24.66 19.03
C LEU A 31 -12.14 -25.02 19.65
N THR A 32 -12.33 -24.67 20.91
CA THR A 32 -13.62 -24.83 21.60
C THR A 32 -14.23 -23.45 21.72
N LEU A 33 -15.36 -23.22 21.05
CA LEU A 33 -16.13 -21.98 21.18
C LEU A 33 -17.17 -22.18 22.27
N SER A 34 -17.01 -21.47 23.39
CA SER A 34 -18.01 -21.41 24.46
C SER A 34 -18.83 -20.14 24.32
N LEU A 35 -20.15 -20.26 24.25
CA LEU A 35 -21.08 -19.15 24.17
C LEU A 35 -21.80 -19.01 25.51
N SER A 36 -21.57 -17.88 26.19
CA SER A 36 -22.17 -17.60 27.50
C SER A 36 -23.23 -16.54 27.33
N LEU A 37 -24.50 -16.89 27.58
CA LEU A 37 -25.60 -15.92 27.64
C LEU A 37 -25.92 -15.64 29.10
N SER A 38 -25.64 -14.41 29.54
CA SER A 38 -25.99 -13.95 30.88
C SER A 38 -27.21 -13.05 30.78
N LEU A 39 -28.39 -13.58 31.16
CA LEU A 39 -29.58 -12.76 31.36
C LEU A 39 -29.63 -12.33 32.83
N SER A 40 -29.75 -11.01 33.06
CA SER A 40 -29.87 -10.45 34.41
C SER A 40 -31.07 -11.05 35.14
N GLY A 41 -30.80 -11.83 36.19
CA GLY A 41 -31.81 -12.35 37.12
C GLY A 41 -32.11 -13.85 37.08
N ALA A 42 -31.40 -14.66 36.29
CA ALA A 42 -31.57 -16.12 36.26
C ALA A 42 -30.21 -16.86 36.35
N PRO A 43 -30.18 -18.11 36.86
CA PRO A 43 -28.94 -18.89 36.95
C PRO A 43 -28.34 -19.15 35.57
N THR A 44 -27.04 -18.92 35.43
CA THR A 44 -26.29 -19.03 34.17
C THR A 44 -26.33 -20.46 33.63
N VAL A 45 -26.96 -20.68 32.47
CA VAL A 45 -26.92 -21.96 31.75
C VAL A 45 -25.79 -21.89 30.72
N VAL A 46 -24.75 -22.71 30.90
CA VAL A 46 -23.63 -22.81 29.96
C VAL A 46 -23.93 -23.91 28.95
N LEU A 47 -24.23 -23.53 27.70
CA LEU A 47 -24.33 -24.49 26.59
C LEU A 47 -22.97 -24.63 25.90
N ALA A 48 -22.31 -25.77 26.06
CA ALA A 48 -21.08 -26.09 25.33
C ALA A 48 -21.40 -26.80 24.01
N ALA A 49 -21.24 -26.12 22.88
CA ALA A 49 -21.34 -26.73 21.56
C ALA A 49 -19.94 -27.05 21.02
N ARG A 50 -19.66 -28.33 20.76
CA ARG A 50 -18.41 -28.76 20.10
C ARG A 50 -18.62 -28.82 18.58
N ILE A 51 -18.04 -27.87 17.85
CA ILE A 51 -18.00 -27.90 16.38
C ILE A 51 -16.64 -28.45 15.95
N ALA A 52 -16.63 -29.67 15.41
CA ALA A 52 -15.43 -30.28 14.85
C ALA A 52 -15.23 -29.83 13.39
N VAL A 53 -14.29 -28.89 13.17
CA VAL A 53 -13.90 -28.49 11.80
C VAL A 53 -12.87 -29.50 11.28
N LYS A 54 -13.31 -30.49 10.49
CA LYS A 54 -12.41 -31.38 9.75
C LYS A 54 -11.76 -30.62 8.60
N LYS A 55 -10.46 -30.36 8.72
CA LYS A 55 -9.61 -29.87 7.62
C LYS A 55 -9.45 -31.00 6.59
N ALA A 56 -10.02 -30.82 5.39
CA ALA A 56 -9.67 -31.61 4.22
C ALA A 56 -9.24 -30.64 3.11
N PHE A 57 -7.93 -30.43 2.97
CA PHE A 57 -7.35 -29.83 1.78
C PHE A 57 -6.37 -30.88 1.22
N ARG A 58 -6.86 -31.68 0.28
CA ARG A 58 -6.02 -32.47 -0.62
C ARG A 58 -5.56 -31.55 -1.74
N LEU A 59 -4.26 -31.40 -1.90
CA LEU A 59 -3.65 -30.91 -3.14
C LEU A 59 -3.08 -32.14 -3.84
N ASP A 60 -3.77 -32.60 -4.87
CA ASP A 60 -3.29 -33.65 -5.78
C ASP A 60 -2.29 -33.05 -6.79
N ASN A 61 -1.07 -33.60 -6.76
CA ASN A 61 -0.24 -34.07 -7.87
C ASN A 61 0.05 -33.20 -9.11
N PHE A 62 1.29 -32.70 -9.14
CA PHE A 62 2.40 -33.03 -10.06
C PHE A 62 2.14 -33.63 -11.48
N GLY A 63 2.74 -32.97 -12.48
CA GLY A 63 3.40 -33.57 -13.66
C GLY A 63 3.22 -32.79 -14.99
N PRO A 64 4.14 -32.86 -15.99
CA PRO A 64 5.33 -33.72 -16.10
C PRO A 64 6.67 -33.00 -16.31
N ARG A 65 7.75 -33.74 -15.99
CA ARG A 65 9.16 -33.43 -16.24
C ARG A 65 9.55 -33.80 -17.68
N GLY A 66 10.34 -32.94 -18.32
CA GLY A 66 11.07 -33.22 -19.57
C GLY A 66 12.55 -33.53 -19.34
N PRO A 67 13.25 -34.15 -20.32
CA PRO A 67 14.34 -35.08 -20.04
C PRO A 67 15.76 -34.48 -20.00
N LEU A 68 16.63 -35.30 -19.41
CA LEU A 68 18.07 -35.18 -19.19
C LEU A 68 18.90 -35.31 -20.49
N LEU A 69 19.89 -34.44 -20.66
CA LEU A 69 21.10 -34.62 -21.48
C LEU A 69 22.29 -34.12 -20.65
N ARG A 70 23.08 -34.98 -20.00
CA ARG A 70 24.25 -35.77 -20.45
C ARG A 70 25.53 -34.95 -20.70
N SER A 71 26.47 -35.13 -19.76
CA SER A 71 27.93 -35.20 -19.82
C SER A 71 28.77 -34.13 -20.54
N GLY A 72 29.73 -33.57 -19.80
CA GLY A 72 31.00 -33.06 -20.30
C GLY A 72 32.01 -32.94 -19.16
N SER A 73 33.00 -33.83 -19.15
CA SER A 73 34.11 -33.93 -18.19
C SER A 73 35.35 -33.16 -18.67
N HIS A 74 36.31 -32.99 -17.75
CA HIS A 74 37.72 -32.56 -17.91
C HIS A 74 38.01 -31.09 -18.27
N ALA A 75 38.70 -30.39 -17.36
CA ALA A 75 40.16 -30.30 -17.41
C ALA A 75 40.71 -29.45 -16.26
N GLU A 76 41.66 -30.04 -15.52
CA GLU A 76 42.62 -29.37 -14.65
C GLU A 76 43.44 -28.35 -15.43
N ARG A 77 43.67 -27.17 -14.83
CA ARG A 77 44.91 -26.42 -15.06
C ARG A 77 45.29 -25.62 -13.83
N GLN A 78 46.25 -26.17 -13.10
CA GLN A 78 47.08 -25.44 -12.16
C GLN A 78 48.05 -24.50 -12.89
N VAL A 79 48.65 -23.61 -12.09
CA VAL A 79 49.89 -22.84 -12.33
C VAL A 79 49.69 -21.48 -13.03
N ASN A 80 49.73 -20.38 -12.27
CA ASN A 80 51.03 -19.72 -12.06
C ASN A 80 51.00 -18.63 -10.98
N LYS A 81 52.07 -18.65 -10.18
CA LYS A 81 52.39 -17.76 -9.07
C LYS A 81 53.41 -16.76 -9.62
N LYS A 82 53.09 -15.46 -9.68
CA LYS A 82 54.11 -14.41 -9.77
C LYS A 82 53.74 -13.24 -8.86
N ALA A 83 54.61 -13.07 -7.87
CA ALA A 83 54.79 -11.86 -7.10
C ALA A 83 55.47 -10.78 -7.95
N GLY A 84 55.24 -9.52 -7.63
CA GLY A 84 56.04 -8.40 -8.10
C GLY A 84 55.28 -7.08 -8.22
N GLU A 85 55.68 -6.15 -7.37
CA GLU A 85 55.71 -4.69 -7.61
C GLU A 85 54.48 -3.81 -7.26
N GLN A 86 54.68 -3.17 -6.09
CA GLN A 86 54.17 -1.89 -5.64
C GLN A 86 54.18 -0.81 -6.73
N ILE A 87 53.03 -0.18 -7.01
CA ILE A 87 52.97 1.21 -7.49
C ILE A 87 51.71 1.90 -6.92
N ALA A 88 51.95 2.99 -6.18
CA ALA A 88 51.09 4.14 -5.85
C ALA A 88 49.60 3.91 -5.57
N ALA A 89 49.21 4.05 -4.30
CA ALA A 89 47.84 4.24 -3.85
C ALA A 89 47.31 5.63 -4.26
N VAL A 90 46.97 5.80 -5.55
CA VAL A 90 45.99 6.78 -5.97
C VAL A 90 44.64 6.19 -5.56
N GLY A 91 44.02 6.78 -4.54
CA GLY A 91 42.68 6.40 -4.08
C GLY A 91 41.67 6.60 -5.19
N THR A 92 41.54 5.60 -6.07
CA THR A 92 40.36 5.43 -6.90
C THR A 92 39.23 5.19 -5.93
N SER A 93 38.55 6.29 -5.57
CA SER A 93 37.25 6.28 -4.93
C SER A 93 36.39 5.39 -5.80
N SER A 94 36.32 4.12 -5.42
CA SER A 94 35.47 3.12 -6.04
C SER A 94 34.08 3.68 -5.83
N ALA A 95 33.58 4.37 -6.85
CA ALA A 95 32.26 4.97 -6.83
C ALA A 95 31.30 3.82 -6.59
N SER A 96 30.96 3.59 -5.32
CA SER A 96 30.16 2.47 -4.87
C SER A 96 28.90 2.49 -5.71
N LYS A 97 28.81 1.50 -6.60
CA LYS A 97 27.77 1.49 -7.63
C LYS A 97 26.42 1.39 -6.93
N CYS A 98 25.67 2.49 -6.90
CA CYS A 98 24.33 2.52 -6.33
C CYS A 98 23.46 1.41 -6.91
N ILE A 99 22.60 0.85 -6.07
CA ILE A 99 21.67 -0.19 -6.50
C ILE A 99 20.60 0.51 -7.35
N ARG A 100 20.56 0.18 -8.65
CA ARG A 100 19.61 0.83 -9.57
C ARG A 100 18.15 0.53 -9.22
N ASN A 101 17.84 -0.72 -8.90
CA ASN A 101 16.51 -1.16 -8.52
C ASN A 101 16.63 -2.26 -7.47
N LEU A 102 15.89 -2.11 -6.37
CA LEU A 102 15.79 -3.10 -5.30
C LEU A 102 14.32 -3.48 -5.13
N TYR A 103 14.01 -4.73 -5.47
CA TYR A 103 12.69 -5.32 -5.36
C TYR A 103 12.52 -6.03 -4.02
N LEU A 104 11.60 -5.55 -3.17
CA LEU A 104 11.52 -5.99 -1.77
C LEU A 104 10.32 -6.87 -1.43
N LYS A 105 9.43 -7.17 -2.38
CA LYS A 105 8.18 -7.92 -2.13
C LYS A 105 8.39 -9.15 -1.24
N ASN A 106 9.33 -10.03 -1.61
CA ASN A 106 9.53 -11.29 -0.89
C ASN A 106 10.05 -11.12 0.54
N ILE A 107 10.76 -10.01 0.82
CA ILE A 107 11.32 -9.73 2.15
C ILE A 107 10.28 -9.02 3.02
N THR A 108 9.55 -8.05 2.45
CA THR A 108 8.50 -7.30 3.17
C THR A 108 7.25 -8.11 3.46
N TRP A 109 7.02 -9.21 2.73
CA TRP A 109 5.91 -10.11 3.04
C TRP A 109 6.10 -10.91 4.33
N ALA A 110 7.34 -10.99 4.84
CA ALA A 110 7.67 -11.74 6.04
C ALA A 110 7.40 -10.93 7.31
N LEU A 111 6.86 -11.58 8.34
CA LEU A 111 6.50 -10.93 9.60
C LEU A 111 7.74 -10.43 10.36
N PRO A 112 7.57 -9.62 11.42
CA PRO A 112 8.67 -9.26 12.30
C PRO A 112 9.24 -10.54 12.92
N GLY A 113 10.56 -10.71 12.85
CA GLY A 113 11.25 -11.93 13.30
C GLY A 113 11.52 -12.96 12.19
N ASP A 114 10.76 -12.93 11.10
CA ASP A 114 11.04 -13.78 9.94
C ASP A 114 12.19 -13.20 9.11
N ARG A 115 12.99 -14.10 8.50
CA ARG A 115 14.05 -13.74 7.55
C ARG A 115 15.03 -12.66 8.07
N GLN A 116 15.28 -12.60 9.38
CA GLN A 116 16.14 -11.59 10.01
C GLN A 116 17.51 -11.46 9.33
N LYS A 117 18.13 -12.58 8.94
CA LYS A 117 19.41 -12.57 8.22
C LYS A 117 19.32 -11.88 6.85
N GLU A 118 18.25 -12.14 6.08
CA GLU A 118 18.02 -11.50 4.78
C GLU A 118 17.69 -10.01 4.94
N LYS A 119 16.87 -9.67 5.94
CA LYS A 119 16.50 -8.29 6.29
C LYS A 119 17.73 -7.46 6.69
N ALA A 120 18.58 -8.00 7.56
CA ALA A 120 19.82 -7.36 8.00
C ALA A 120 20.81 -7.18 6.84
N ALA A 121 21.06 -8.23 6.04
CA ALA A 121 21.95 -8.14 4.88
C ALA A 121 21.42 -7.15 3.82
N THR A 122 20.11 -7.06 3.65
CA THR A 122 19.49 -6.08 2.74
C THR A 122 19.68 -4.65 3.24
N LEU A 123 19.43 -4.41 4.52
CA LEU A 123 19.62 -3.09 5.13
C LEU A 123 21.09 -2.64 5.05
N GLU A 124 22.04 -3.51 5.43
CA GLU A 124 23.47 -3.24 5.31
C GLU A 124 23.86 -2.91 3.86
N ARG A 125 23.34 -3.68 2.90
CA ARG A 125 23.60 -3.45 1.48
C ARG A 125 23.04 -2.10 1.00
N VAL A 126 21.87 -1.67 1.49
CA VAL A 126 21.29 -0.35 1.19
C VAL A 126 22.15 0.76 1.80
N GLN A 127 22.59 0.61 3.06
CA GLN A 127 23.45 1.59 3.74
C GLN A 127 24.80 1.77 3.03
N GLN A 128 25.44 0.66 2.62
CA GLN A 128 26.77 0.69 2.00
C GLN A 128 26.76 1.25 0.57
N ARG A 129 25.68 1.04 -0.18
CA ARG A 129 25.66 1.32 -1.63
C ARG A 129 24.68 2.41 -2.02
N GLY A 130 23.68 2.70 -1.19
CA GLY A 130 22.50 3.46 -1.60
C GLY A 130 21.64 2.71 -2.62
N VAL A 131 20.46 3.26 -2.87
CA VAL A 131 19.47 2.70 -3.79
C VAL A 131 18.74 3.84 -4.50
N LEU A 132 18.63 3.73 -5.83
CA LEU A 132 17.95 4.72 -6.65
C LEU A 132 16.44 4.43 -6.74
N ARG A 133 16.05 3.14 -6.76
CA ARG A 133 14.65 2.71 -6.87
C ARG A 133 14.29 1.57 -5.94
N LEU A 134 13.20 1.76 -5.18
CA LEU A 134 12.57 0.73 -4.34
C LEU A 134 11.23 0.31 -4.97
N THR A 135 11.00 -0.99 -5.15
CA THR A 135 9.78 -1.51 -5.79
C THR A 135 9.08 -2.57 -4.95
N LYS A 136 7.74 -2.53 -4.95
CA LYS A 136 6.86 -3.50 -4.29
C LYS A 136 7.17 -3.69 -2.79
N VAL A 137 7.30 -2.58 -2.07
CA VAL A 137 7.57 -2.58 -0.64
C VAL A 137 6.24 -2.61 0.12
N GLN A 138 6.02 -3.60 0.99
CA GLN A 138 4.82 -3.66 1.83
C GLN A 138 5.10 -3.14 3.24
N CYS A 139 4.48 -2.02 3.64
CA CYS A 139 4.79 -1.37 4.92
C CYS A 139 4.14 -2.03 6.13
N HIS A 140 2.90 -2.51 6.03
CA HIS A 140 2.11 -2.98 7.17
C HIS A 140 2.63 -4.25 7.88
N ARG A 141 3.49 -5.04 7.24
CA ARG A 141 3.93 -6.34 7.78
C ARG A 141 5.06 -6.21 8.79
N ASP A 142 6.01 -5.32 8.54
CA ASP A 142 7.14 -5.01 9.43
C ASP A 142 7.48 -3.52 9.29
N PRO A 143 6.66 -2.64 9.88
CA PRO A 143 6.74 -1.20 9.64
C PRO A 143 8.07 -0.61 10.09
N SER A 144 8.61 -1.08 11.22
CA SER A 144 9.90 -0.61 11.73
C SER A 144 11.05 -0.92 10.78
N TRP A 145 11.12 -2.15 10.26
CA TRP A 145 12.19 -2.51 9.32
C TRP A 145 12.08 -1.73 8.00
N VAL A 146 10.86 -1.48 7.52
CA VAL A 146 10.66 -0.68 6.30
C VAL A 146 11.09 0.77 6.51
N LEU A 147 10.84 1.34 7.70
CA LEU A 147 11.36 2.67 8.07
C LEU A 147 12.90 2.70 8.09
N ASP A 148 13.55 1.68 8.65
CA ASP A 148 15.02 1.60 8.63
C ASP A 148 15.57 1.60 7.20
N VAL A 149 14.93 0.86 6.29
CA VAL A 149 15.30 0.84 4.86
C VAL A 149 15.06 2.20 4.21
N LEU A 150 13.95 2.87 4.51
CA LEU A 150 13.65 4.22 4.00
C LEU A 150 14.72 5.22 4.46
N HIS A 151 15.06 5.24 5.75
CA HIS A 151 16.10 6.13 6.29
C HIS A 151 17.47 5.86 5.67
N ALA A 152 17.84 4.60 5.51
CA ALA A 152 19.09 4.23 4.83
C ALA A 152 19.11 4.63 3.34
N ALA A 153 17.97 4.56 2.66
CA ALA A 153 17.83 4.89 1.24
C ALA A 153 17.70 6.40 0.95
N ALA A 154 17.23 7.18 1.93
CA ALA A 154 16.82 8.58 1.78
C ALA A 154 17.81 9.48 0.99
N PRO A 155 19.14 9.39 1.18
CA PRO A 155 20.08 10.26 0.47
C PRO A 155 20.17 10.00 -1.04
N THR A 156 19.74 8.83 -1.50
CA THR A 156 19.94 8.37 -2.89
C THR A 156 18.65 8.02 -3.62
N LEU A 157 17.53 7.88 -2.91
CA LEU A 157 16.29 7.39 -3.48
C LEU A 157 15.64 8.41 -4.42
N GLU A 158 15.35 7.97 -5.65
CA GLU A 158 14.72 8.79 -6.69
C GLU A 158 13.34 8.29 -7.08
N ALA A 159 13.07 6.99 -6.92
CA ALA A 159 11.82 6.37 -7.30
C ALA A 159 11.39 5.33 -6.24
N ALA A 160 10.12 5.35 -5.83
CA ALA A 160 9.62 4.31 -4.94
C ALA A 160 8.16 3.88 -5.17
N SER A 161 7.87 2.59 -4.93
CA SER A 161 6.52 1.99 -4.95
C SER A 161 6.26 1.26 -3.65
N PHE A 162 5.25 1.74 -2.91
CA PHE A 162 4.87 1.23 -1.59
C PHE A 162 3.40 0.83 -1.56
N GLU A 163 3.13 -0.26 -0.83
CA GLU A 163 1.80 -0.79 -0.57
C GLU A 163 1.53 -0.74 0.94
N PHE A 164 0.30 -0.37 1.31
CA PHE A 164 -0.21 -0.33 2.68
C PHE A 164 0.53 0.67 3.57
N VAL A 165 0.71 1.90 3.06
CA VAL A 165 1.58 2.91 3.65
C VAL A 165 0.93 3.58 4.87
N GLY A 166 1.65 3.58 6.00
CA GLY A 166 1.25 4.31 7.22
C GLY A 166 1.80 5.74 7.27
N GLU A 167 1.40 6.50 8.28
CA GLU A 167 1.77 7.91 8.44
C GLU A 167 3.29 8.13 8.52
N GLU A 168 3.99 7.39 9.37
CA GLU A 168 5.45 7.51 9.55
C GLU A 168 6.22 7.26 8.25
N HIS A 169 5.75 6.30 7.44
CA HIS A 169 6.35 6.00 6.14
C HIS A 169 6.15 7.14 5.14
N LEU A 170 4.97 7.76 5.13
CA LEU A 170 4.71 8.93 4.28
C LEU A 170 5.57 10.12 4.71
N GLN A 171 5.73 10.35 6.01
CA GLN A 171 6.60 11.41 6.53
C GLN A 171 8.06 11.16 6.11
N ALA A 172 8.56 9.92 6.25
CA ALA A 172 9.91 9.56 5.82
C ALA A 172 10.11 9.74 4.31
N LEU A 173 9.14 9.31 3.48
CA LEU A 173 9.18 9.51 2.02
C LEU A 173 9.18 10.98 1.63
N HIS A 174 8.37 11.78 2.32
CA HIS A 174 8.32 13.22 2.08
C HIS A 174 9.65 13.88 2.41
N ALA A 175 10.36 13.45 3.45
CA ALA A 175 11.66 14.02 3.81
C ALA A 175 12.79 13.72 2.79
N MET A 176 12.54 12.92 1.74
CA MET A 176 13.58 12.50 0.79
C MET A 176 13.86 13.57 -0.28
N PRO A 177 15.07 14.16 -0.29
CA PRO A 177 15.36 15.33 -1.13
C PRO A 177 15.41 15.01 -2.63
N ARG A 178 15.65 13.73 -2.99
CA ARG A 178 15.85 13.29 -4.37
C ARG A 178 14.65 12.55 -4.96
N LEU A 179 13.60 12.29 -4.18
CA LEU A 179 12.46 11.52 -4.63
C LEU A 179 11.72 12.27 -5.76
N ARG A 180 11.66 11.66 -6.95
CA ARG A 180 11.02 12.21 -8.16
C ARG A 180 9.79 11.43 -8.59
N ARG A 181 9.75 10.11 -8.34
CA ARG A 181 8.63 9.24 -8.73
C ARG A 181 8.12 8.45 -7.53
N LEU A 182 6.82 8.51 -7.29
CA LEU A 182 6.20 7.82 -6.16
C LEU A 182 4.93 7.11 -6.58
N GLU A 183 4.83 5.81 -6.29
CA GLU A 183 3.61 5.00 -6.37
C GLU A 183 3.18 4.57 -4.96
N LEU A 184 1.94 4.87 -4.59
CA LEU A 184 1.35 4.51 -3.30
C LEU A 184 0.06 3.73 -3.50
N THR A 185 -0.05 2.62 -2.79
CA THR A 185 -1.31 1.87 -2.65
C THR A 185 -1.71 1.85 -1.18
N PHE A 186 -2.92 2.27 -0.87
CA PHE A 186 -3.45 2.29 0.50
C PHE A 186 -4.48 1.18 0.73
N THR A 187 -4.81 0.94 2.01
CA THR A 187 -6.00 0.19 2.43
C THR A 187 -7.02 1.11 3.07
N SER A 188 -8.28 0.67 3.06
CA SER A 188 -9.39 1.43 3.63
C SER A 188 -9.37 1.59 5.14
N GLU A 189 -8.53 0.82 5.82
CA GLU A 189 -8.54 0.74 7.29
C GLU A 189 -7.86 1.94 7.95
N HIS A 190 -7.05 2.70 7.21
CA HIS A 190 -6.28 3.81 7.76
C HIS A 190 -6.36 5.07 6.88
N ASP A 191 -6.63 6.21 7.51
CA ASP A 191 -6.59 7.55 6.91
C ASP A 191 -5.39 8.33 7.48
N PRO A 192 -4.15 8.02 7.05
CA PRO A 192 -2.97 8.71 7.55
C PRO A 192 -3.00 10.15 7.05
N VAL A 193 -3.24 11.09 7.97
CA VAL A 193 -3.21 12.51 7.65
C VAL A 193 -1.78 13.00 7.78
N LEU A 194 -1.16 13.33 6.65
CA LEU A 194 0.12 14.01 6.69
C LEU A 194 -0.05 15.39 7.35
N PRO A 195 0.83 15.77 8.30
CA PRO A 195 0.84 17.14 8.82
C PRO A 195 1.03 18.14 7.67
N ALA A 196 0.80 19.43 7.91
CA ALA A 196 1.08 20.45 6.90
C ALA A 196 2.59 20.48 6.64
N LEU A 197 3.04 19.74 5.64
CA LEU A 197 4.47 19.58 5.37
C LEU A 197 4.98 20.79 4.59
N GLN A 198 6.13 21.31 5.01
CA GLN A 198 6.82 22.35 4.25
C GLN A 198 7.40 21.72 2.99
N HIS A 199 7.06 22.31 1.84
CA HIS A 199 7.49 21.93 0.48
C HIS A 199 8.77 21.07 0.46
N SER A 200 8.60 19.76 0.41
CA SER A 200 9.73 18.86 0.28
C SER A 200 9.81 18.36 -1.16
N GLY A 201 11.02 18.36 -1.71
CA GLY A 201 11.37 17.60 -2.89
C GLY A 201 10.67 18.01 -4.19
N GLY A 202 11.41 18.00 -5.29
CA GLY A 202 10.80 18.20 -6.60
C GLY A 202 10.16 16.90 -7.12
N LEU A 203 9.18 16.35 -6.39
CA LEU A 203 8.40 15.18 -6.83
C LEU A 203 7.74 15.54 -8.16
N LYS A 204 8.00 14.73 -9.21
CA LYS A 204 7.55 14.98 -10.58
C LYS A 204 6.43 14.07 -11.00
N TRP A 205 6.42 12.83 -10.51
CA TRP A 205 5.47 11.81 -10.90
C TRP A 205 4.86 11.18 -9.65
N LEU A 206 3.53 11.17 -9.57
CA LEU A 206 2.79 10.58 -8.47
C LEU A 206 1.70 9.66 -9.01
N ARG A 207 1.65 8.45 -8.47
CA ARG A 207 0.55 7.52 -8.66
C ARG A 207 -0.01 7.08 -7.33
N VAL A 208 -1.32 7.13 -7.22
CA VAL A 208 -2.02 6.75 -5.99
C VAL A 208 -3.19 5.83 -6.29
N GLN A 209 -3.31 4.79 -5.48
CA GLN A 209 -4.40 3.83 -5.51
C GLN A 209 -5.04 3.68 -4.13
N ALA A 210 -6.38 3.68 -4.09
CA ALA A 210 -7.17 3.53 -2.88
C ALA A 210 -6.84 4.55 -1.77
N ILE A 211 -6.36 5.74 -2.14
CA ILE A 211 -5.90 6.76 -1.19
C ILE A 211 -7.09 7.44 -0.49
N PRO A 212 -7.04 7.61 0.84
CA PRO A 212 -8.01 8.41 1.57
C PRO A 212 -8.05 9.88 1.09
N PRO A 213 -9.22 10.54 1.05
CA PRO A 213 -9.34 11.87 0.45
C PRO A 213 -8.48 12.93 1.16
N ARG A 214 -8.38 12.85 2.50
CA ARG A 214 -7.58 13.79 3.30
C ARG A 214 -6.09 13.64 3.00
N THR A 215 -5.58 12.41 2.98
CA THR A 215 -4.19 12.11 2.58
C THR A 215 -3.89 12.61 1.17
N LEU A 216 -4.81 12.39 0.22
CA LEU A 216 -4.66 12.87 -1.16
C LEU A 216 -4.53 14.39 -1.22
N VAL A 217 -5.40 15.14 -0.55
CA VAL A 217 -5.33 16.61 -0.49
C VAL A 217 -4.00 17.08 0.08
N SER A 218 -3.54 16.48 1.19
CA SER A 218 -2.26 16.85 1.79
C SER A 218 -1.09 16.59 0.83
N LEU A 219 -1.05 15.43 0.16
CA LEU A 219 0.00 15.11 -0.82
C LEU A 219 -0.02 16.07 -2.02
N LEU A 220 -1.19 16.33 -2.59
CA LEU A 220 -1.32 17.22 -3.75
C LEU A 220 -0.94 18.65 -3.41
N ARG A 221 -1.33 19.17 -2.23
CA ARG A 221 -0.93 20.50 -1.79
C ARG A 221 0.58 20.60 -1.57
N ALA A 222 1.19 19.59 -0.94
CA ALA A 222 2.61 19.62 -0.62
C ALA A 222 3.51 19.58 -1.87
N HIS A 223 3.02 19.00 -2.98
CA HIS A 223 3.77 18.86 -4.23
C HIS A 223 3.14 19.60 -5.42
N SER A 224 2.18 20.51 -5.19
CA SER A 224 1.40 21.18 -6.26
C SER A 224 2.26 21.95 -7.26
N ALA A 225 3.38 22.51 -6.79
CA ALA A 225 4.31 23.30 -7.59
C ALA A 225 5.37 22.44 -8.32
N SER A 226 5.62 21.21 -7.87
CA SER A 226 6.66 20.36 -8.45
C SER A 226 6.11 19.27 -9.36
N LEU A 227 4.89 18.80 -9.08
CA LEU A 227 4.29 17.64 -9.72
C LEU A 227 3.97 17.93 -11.18
N ASP A 228 4.46 17.07 -12.06
CA ASP A 228 4.32 17.17 -13.51
C ASP A 228 3.25 16.17 -14.01
N GLU A 229 3.27 14.96 -13.48
CA GLU A 229 2.38 13.88 -13.88
C GLU A 229 1.68 13.25 -12.66
N LEU A 230 0.35 13.13 -12.74
CA LEU A 230 -0.50 12.56 -11.70
C LEU A 230 -1.34 11.41 -12.26
N TRP A 231 -1.25 10.25 -11.60
CA TRP A 231 -2.06 9.07 -11.89
C TRP A 231 -2.99 8.78 -10.72
N LEU A 232 -4.29 8.90 -10.95
CA LEU A 232 -5.33 8.62 -9.98
C LEU A 232 -6.05 7.35 -10.37
N HIS A 233 -5.99 6.33 -9.51
CA HIS A 233 -6.96 5.24 -9.59
C HIS A 233 -8.32 5.78 -9.17
N VAL A 234 -9.32 5.65 -10.02
CA VAL A 234 -10.70 6.01 -9.72
C VAL A 234 -11.57 4.78 -9.84
N SER A 235 -12.03 4.30 -8.68
CA SER A 235 -12.99 3.21 -8.60
C SER A 235 -14.30 3.64 -9.25
N ALA A 236 -14.85 2.80 -10.12
CA ALA A 236 -16.23 2.95 -10.55
C ALA A 236 -17.14 2.82 -9.31
N PRO A 237 -18.22 3.61 -9.20
CA PRO A 237 -19.24 3.39 -8.19
C PRO A 237 -19.82 1.98 -8.43
N ARG A 238 -19.32 1.01 -7.66
CA ARG A 238 -19.80 -0.37 -7.70
C ARG A 238 -20.79 -0.59 -6.59
N LEU A 239 -21.55 -1.68 -6.79
CA LEU A 239 -22.61 -2.17 -5.93
C LEU A 239 -22.27 -1.97 -4.44
N PRO A 240 -23.26 -1.61 -3.61
CA PRO A 240 -23.08 -1.22 -2.20
C PRO A 240 -22.45 -2.27 -1.27
N GLU A 241 -22.00 -3.41 -1.79
CA GLU A 241 -21.54 -4.58 -1.03
C GLU A 241 -20.01 -4.68 -0.88
N ASP A 242 -19.20 -3.80 -1.51
CA ASP A 242 -17.74 -3.84 -1.38
C ASP A 242 -17.21 -2.70 -0.47
N PRO A 243 -17.04 -2.96 0.85
CA PRO A 243 -16.65 -1.93 1.83
C PRO A 243 -15.22 -1.38 1.59
N LEU A 244 -14.38 -2.08 0.83
CA LEU A 244 -13.01 -1.64 0.55
C LEU A 244 -12.93 -0.50 -0.48
N LYS A 245 -14.05 -0.13 -1.14
CA LYS A 245 -14.06 0.81 -2.27
C LYS A 245 -14.72 2.16 -1.99
N ALA A 246 -15.15 2.43 -0.77
CA ALA A 246 -15.77 3.70 -0.37
C ALA A 246 -14.79 4.88 -0.18
N LEU A 247 -13.50 4.70 -0.49
CA LEU A 247 -12.45 5.65 -0.10
C LEU A 247 -12.27 6.85 -1.02
N LEU A 248 -12.74 6.78 -2.26
CA LEU A 248 -12.72 7.94 -3.15
C LEU A 248 -14.09 8.60 -3.16
N PRO A 249 -14.17 9.93 -3.34
CA PRO A 249 -15.44 10.61 -3.49
C PRO A 249 -16.25 9.89 -4.56
N SER A 250 -17.42 9.39 -4.17
CA SER A 250 -18.32 8.66 -5.05
C SER A 250 -18.83 9.53 -6.21
N LYS A 251 -18.58 10.85 -6.14
CA LYS A 251 -18.92 11.84 -7.15
C LYS A 251 -17.66 12.47 -7.74
N TRP A 252 -17.57 12.43 -9.06
CA TRP A 252 -16.50 13.06 -9.85
C TRP A 252 -16.44 14.58 -9.69
N ASP A 253 -17.58 15.21 -9.39
CA ASP A 253 -17.65 16.65 -9.12
C ASP A 253 -16.78 17.04 -7.93
N ASP A 254 -16.67 16.16 -6.94
CA ASP A 254 -15.81 16.37 -5.77
C ASP A 254 -14.33 16.30 -6.16
N LEU A 255 -13.95 15.47 -7.15
CA LEU A 255 -12.57 15.38 -7.61
C LEU A 255 -12.13 16.65 -8.34
N ALA A 256 -12.97 17.20 -9.21
CA ALA A 256 -12.68 18.47 -9.88
C ALA A 256 -12.50 19.60 -8.85
N GLY A 257 -13.43 19.74 -7.91
CA GLY A 257 -13.32 20.72 -6.82
C GLY A 257 -12.05 20.53 -5.98
N LEU A 258 -11.68 19.28 -5.67
CA LEU A 258 -10.48 18.93 -4.92
C LEU A 258 -9.20 19.37 -5.66
N LEU A 259 -9.09 19.05 -6.95
CA LEU A 259 -7.91 19.41 -7.75
C LEU A 259 -7.77 20.94 -7.89
N ALA A 260 -8.89 21.64 -8.13
CA ALA A 260 -8.93 23.10 -8.16
C ALA A 260 -8.45 23.69 -6.82
N HIS A 261 -8.98 23.16 -5.72
CA HIS A 261 -8.67 23.63 -4.37
C HIS A 261 -7.20 23.40 -3.96
N CYS A 262 -6.55 22.39 -4.54
CA CYS A 262 -5.12 22.15 -4.34
C CYS A 262 -4.22 23.05 -5.20
N GLY A 263 -4.78 23.83 -6.14
CA GLY A 263 -4.01 24.69 -7.04
C GLY A 263 -3.04 23.92 -7.93
N LEU A 264 -3.40 22.68 -8.31
CA LEU A 264 -2.50 21.76 -8.97
C LEU A 264 -2.12 22.24 -10.38
N ARG A 265 -0.82 22.19 -10.71
CA ARG A 265 -0.28 22.51 -12.04
C ARG A 265 0.47 21.33 -12.62
N VAL A 266 -0.27 20.32 -13.06
CA VAL A 266 0.29 19.13 -13.73
C VAL A 266 0.18 19.27 -15.24
N SER A 267 1.19 18.79 -15.97
CA SER A 267 1.12 18.70 -17.44
C SER A 267 0.26 17.52 -17.89
N ARG A 268 0.18 16.46 -17.07
CA ARG A 268 -0.54 15.23 -17.40
C ARG A 268 -1.31 14.66 -16.20
N LEU A 269 -2.59 14.38 -16.42
CA LEU A 269 -3.48 13.71 -15.46
C LEU A 269 -4.03 12.43 -16.08
N VAL A 270 -3.67 11.27 -15.52
CA VAL A 270 -4.18 9.97 -15.97
C VAL A 270 -5.18 9.43 -14.95
N LEU A 271 -6.40 9.21 -15.42
CA LEU A 271 -7.46 8.56 -14.66
C LEU A 271 -7.45 7.07 -14.98
N TRP A 272 -7.00 6.28 -14.02
CA TRP A 272 -6.98 4.83 -14.14
C TRP A 272 -8.27 4.23 -13.60
N ARG A 273 -8.89 3.35 -14.38
CA ARG A 273 -10.13 2.66 -13.99
C ARG A 273 -9.97 1.16 -14.19
N ASP A 274 -10.42 0.39 -13.21
CA ASP A 274 -10.52 -1.08 -13.35
C ASP A 274 -11.66 -1.48 -14.30
N TYR A 275 -12.69 -0.64 -14.37
CA TYR A 275 -13.87 -0.87 -15.21
C TYR A 275 -14.22 0.40 -15.95
N HIS A 276 -14.14 0.32 -17.28
CA HIS A 276 -14.49 1.42 -18.15
C HIS A 276 -16.02 1.55 -18.26
N MET A 277 -16.54 2.72 -17.96
CA MET A 277 -17.98 3.02 -18.05
C MET A 277 -18.27 3.79 -19.34
N PRO A 278 -19.44 3.58 -19.98
CA PRO A 278 -19.85 4.36 -21.16
C PRO A 278 -19.87 5.88 -20.91
N THR A 279 -20.10 6.30 -19.67
CA THR A 279 -20.12 7.71 -19.23
C THR A 279 -18.74 8.31 -18.98
N CYS A 280 -17.65 7.63 -19.37
CA CYS A 280 -16.30 8.16 -19.19
C CYS A 280 -16.10 9.55 -19.81
N PRO A 281 -16.55 9.85 -21.05
CA PRO A 281 -16.41 11.18 -21.63
C PRO A 281 -17.07 12.28 -20.80
N GLU A 282 -18.26 12.00 -20.25
CA GLU A 282 -19.00 12.93 -19.39
C GLU A 282 -18.27 13.21 -18.07
N GLN A 283 -17.57 12.22 -17.52
CA GLN A 283 -16.81 12.34 -16.27
C GLN A 283 -15.46 13.04 -16.45
N VAL A 284 -14.82 12.87 -17.61
CA VAL A 284 -13.52 13.49 -17.92
C VAL A 284 -13.69 14.95 -18.38
N SER A 285 -14.81 15.27 -19.01
CA SER A 285 -15.09 16.60 -19.58
C SER A 285 -15.01 17.75 -18.57
N PRO A 286 -15.58 17.66 -17.34
CA PRO A 286 -15.39 18.67 -16.30
C PRO A 286 -13.93 18.92 -15.93
N LEU A 287 -13.12 17.85 -15.84
CA LEU A 287 -11.70 17.96 -15.51
C LEU A 287 -10.91 18.67 -16.61
N ARG A 288 -11.21 18.37 -17.88
CA ARG A 288 -10.60 19.07 -19.03
C ARG A 288 -10.95 20.55 -19.08
N ARG A 289 -12.17 20.93 -18.71
CA ARG A 289 -12.57 22.34 -18.61
C ARG A 289 -11.87 23.06 -17.47
N LEU A 290 -11.70 22.37 -16.34
CA LEU A 290 -11.08 22.94 -15.15
C LEU A 290 -9.56 23.08 -15.29
N LEU A 291 -8.92 22.15 -16.00
CA LEU A 291 -7.47 22.09 -16.19
C LEU A 291 -7.15 22.20 -17.70
N PRO A 292 -7.34 23.38 -18.33
CA PRO A 292 -7.20 23.54 -19.78
C PRO A 292 -5.77 23.28 -20.28
N ASP A 293 -4.77 23.52 -19.43
CA ASP A 293 -3.34 23.31 -19.75
C ASP A 293 -2.84 21.90 -19.40
N THR A 294 -3.72 21.03 -18.88
CA THR A 294 -3.38 19.66 -18.49
C THR A 294 -3.91 18.66 -19.51
N LEU A 295 -3.04 17.73 -19.93
CA LEU A 295 -3.45 16.57 -20.71
C LEU A 295 -4.20 15.56 -19.80
N VAL A 296 -5.53 15.64 -19.78
CA VAL A 296 -6.39 14.72 -19.02
C VAL A 296 -6.78 13.50 -19.86
N GLN A 297 -6.33 12.32 -19.43
CA GLN A 297 -6.50 11.04 -20.12
C GLN A 297 -7.23 10.01 -19.24
N CYS A 298 -8.02 9.14 -19.86
CA CYS A 298 -8.48 7.89 -19.28
C CYS A 298 -7.64 6.73 -19.83
N ASN A 299 -7.23 5.81 -18.95
CA ASN A 299 -6.42 4.67 -19.36
C ASN A 299 -7.04 3.82 -20.47
N THR A 300 -8.36 3.62 -20.46
CA THR A 300 -9.05 2.81 -21.46
C THR A 300 -9.35 3.60 -22.74
N CYS A 301 -9.96 4.79 -22.64
CA CYS A 301 -10.31 5.59 -23.83
C CYS A 301 -9.08 5.98 -24.65
N ASP A 302 -8.02 6.42 -23.97
CA ASP A 302 -6.84 6.99 -24.60
C ASP A 302 -5.72 5.95 -24.76
N SER A 303 -6.02 4.66 -24.51
CA SER A 303 -5.07 3.54 -24.62
C SER A 303 -3.76 3.76 -23.83
N VAL A 304 -3.85 4.40 -22.68
CA VAL A 304 -2.68 4.64 -21.82
C VAL A 304 -2.32 3.35 -21.10
N ALA A 305 -1.19 2.77 -21.49
CA ALA A 305 -0.67 1.56 -20.88
C ALA A 305 -0.39 1.76 -19.38
N TRP A 306 -0.59 0.71 -18.58
CA TRP A 306 -0.14 0.70 -17.18
C TRP A 306 1.37 0.80 -17.16
N GLU A 307 1.92 1.95 -16.77
CA GLU A 307 3.36 2.06 -16.58
C GLU A 307 3.74 1.20 -15.36
N THR A 308 4.61 0.22 -15.59
CA THR A 308 5.10 -0.65 -14.53
C THR A 308 6.20 0.06 -13.74
N PHE A 309 5.80 0.60 -12.59
CA PHE A 309 6.47 0.41 -11.30
C PHE A 309 7.97 0.29 -11.35
#